data_AF-A7S3Q3-F1
#
_entry.id   AF-A7S3Q3-F1
#
_cell.length_a   1.000
_cell.length_b   1.000
_cell.length_c   1.000
_cell.angle_alpha   90.00
_cell.angle_beta   90.00
_cell.angle_gamma   90.00
#
_symmetry.space_group_name_H-M   'P 1'
#
loop_
_entity.id
_entity.type
_entity.pdbx_description
1 polymer ?
#
loop_
_entity_poly.entity_id
_entity_poly.type
_entity_poly.pdbx_seq_one_letter_code
_entity_poly.pdbx_strand_id
1 'polypeptide(L)'
;VALLYASKGIVLLYASKGIVLLYASKGVALLVQSKGVALLYASKGIVLLYASKGIVLLYASKGVALLVQSKGVALLYASKGIVLLYASKGIVLLYASKGVALLVQSKGVALLYASKGIVLLYASKGIVLLYASKGVALLVQS
;
A
#
# COMPACT_ATOMS: atom_id res chain seq x y z
N VAL A 1 -6.36 -1.07 20.88
CA VAL A 1 -5.18 -0.74 20.03
C VAL A 1 -4.23 -1.92 20.12
N ALA A 2 -3.69 -2.40 19.00
CA ALA A 2 -2.66 -3.44 18.99
C ALA A 2 -1.34 -2.83 18.51
N LEU A 3 -0.27 -3.07 19.25
CA LEU A 3 1.08 -2.57 18.95
C LEU A 3 2.04 -3.76 18.87
N LEU A 4 2.79 -3.87 17.79
CA LEU A 4 3.72 -4.97 17.57
C LEU A 4 5.03 -4.50 16.96
N TYR A 5 6.13 -5.02 17.47
CA TYR A 5 7.48 -4.78 16.97
C TYR A 5 8.16 -6.10 16.66
N ALA A 6 8.73 -6.21 15.46
CA ALA A 6 9.54 -7.35 15.06
C ALA A 6 10.84 -6.88 14.43
N SER A 7 11.95 -7.33 15.00
CA SER A 7 13.29 -7.01 14.50
C SER A 7 13.67 -7.87 13.30
N LYS A 8 13.33 -9.16 13.33
CA LYS A 8 13.53 -10.15 12.26
C LYS A 8 12.41 -11.20 12.28
N GLY A 9 12.16 -11.83 11.14
CA GLY A 9 11.33 -13.04 11.05
C GLY A 9 10.00 -12.82 10.34
N ILE A 10 9.02 -13.66 10.68
CA ILE A 10 7.67 -13.62 10.11
C ILE A 10 6.71 -13.16 11.20
N VAL A 11 5.90 -12.16 10.89
CA VAL A 11 4.86 -11.63 11.77
C VAL A 11 3.51 -11.82 11.12
N LEU A 12 2.56 -12.33 11.90
CA LEU A 12 1.19 -12.58 11.47
C LEU A 12 0.22 -11.98 12.48
N LEU A 13 -0.67 -11.09 12.03
CA LEU A 13 -1.65 -10.44 12.88
C LEU A 13 -3.03 -10.42 12.24
N TYR A 14 -4.05 -10.74 13.03
CA TYR A 14 -5.46 -10.66 12.66
C TYR A 14 -6.18 -9.71 13.60
N ALA A 15 -6.87 -8.71 13.06
CA ALA A 15 -7.62 -7.74 13.84
C ALA A 15 -9.04 -7.56 13.28
N SER A 16 -10.06 -7.84 14.09
CA SER A 16 -11.44 -7.66 13.66
C SER A 16 -11.86 -6.18 13.63
N LYS A 17 -11.39 -5.38 14.59
CA LYS A 17 -11.69 -3.95 14.73
C LYS A 17 -10.52 -3.21 15.40
N GLY A 18 -10.52 -1.89 15.29
CA GLY A 18 -9.67 -1.00 16.10
C GLY A 18 -8.47 -0.44 15.34
N ILE A 19 -7.44 -0.05 16.10
CA ILE A 19 -6.20 0.52 15.57
C ILE A 19 -5.09 -0.50 15.74
N VAL A 20 -4.36 -0.77 14.66
CA VAL A 20 -3.18 -1.64 14.62
C VAL A 20 -1.97 -0.81 14.21
N LEU A 21 -0.89 -0.94 14.99
CA LEU A 21 0.40 -0.34 14.70
C LEU A 21 1.47 -1.45 14.68
N LEU A 22 2.11 -1.66 13.53
CA LEU A 22 3.07 -2.73 13.32
C LEU A 22 4.39 -2.19 12.76
N TYR A 23 5.49 -2.54 13.42
CA TYR A 23 6.84 -2.23 13.02
C TYR A 23 7.61 -3.51 12.67
N ALA A 24 8.06 -3.64 11.43
CA ALA A 24 8.84 -4.78 10.94
C ALA A 24 10.19 -4.31 10.37
N SER A 25 11.29 -4.65 11.04
CA SER A 25 12.61 -4.24 10.57
C SER A 25 13.13 -5.09 9.41
N LYS A 26 13.06 -6.42 9.54
CA LYS A 26 13.51 -7.37 8.51
C LYS A 26 12.58 -8.58 8.44
N GLY A 27 12.17 -8.99 7.25
CA GLY A 27 11.45 -10.25 7.05
C GLY A 27 10.07 -10.05 6.45
N VAL A 28 9.08 -10.81 6.91
CA VAL A 28 7.73 -10.82 6.35
C VAL A 28 6.73 -10.36 7.40
N ALA A 29 5.85 -9.43 7.04
CA ALA A 29 4.72 -9.02 7.88
C ALA A 29 3.40 -9.21 7.13
N LEU A 30 2.48 -9.97 7.71
CA LEU A 30 1.10 -10.08 7.26
C LEU A 30 0.18 -9.45 8.31
N LEU A 31 -0.69 -8.54 7.87
CA LEU A 31 -1.83 -8.06 8.65
C LEU A 31 -3.13 -8.28 7.88
N VAL A 32 -4.11 -8.88 8.54
CA VAL A 32 -5.49 -8.97 8.08
C VAL A 32 -6.37 -8.17 9.02
N GLN A 33 -7.02 -7.12 8.51
CA GLN A 33 -7.86 -6.24 9.31
C GLN A 33 -9.26 -6.06 8.69
N SER A 34 -10.29 -6.36 9.47
CA SER A 34 -11.66 -6.23 9.00
C SER A 34 -12.16 -4.78 9.05
N LYS A 35 -11.94 -4.07 10.16
CA LYS A 35 -12.34 -2.66 10.29
C LYS A 35 -11.33 -1.84 11.09
N GLY A 36 -11.12 -0.59 10.69
CA GLY A 36 -10.43 0.41 11.52
C GLY A 36 -9.19 1.00 10.86
N VAL A 37 -8.16 1.29 11.64
CA VAL A 37 -6.94 1.96 11.17
C VAL A 37 -5.74 1.02 11.27
N ALA A 38 -4.96 0.91 10.20
CA ALA A 38 -3.72 0.16 10.14
C ALA A 38 -2.55 1.10 9.84
N LEU A 39 -1.55 1.12 10.71
CA LEU A 39 -0.29 1.84 10.51
C LEU A 39 0.86 0.83 10.48
N LEU A 40 1.56 0.75 9.36
CA LEU A 40 2.63 -0.23 9.16
C LEU A 40 3.92 0.48 8.74
N TYR A 41 5.01 0.11 9.41
CA TYR A 41 6.35 0.57 9.10
C TYR A 41 7.24 -0.63 8.85
N ALA A 42 7.74 -0.76 7.62
CA ALA A 42 8.61 -1.84 7.22
C ALA A 42 9.94 -1.32 6.65
N SER A 43 11.05 -1.77 7.23
CA SER A 43 12.38 -1.35 6.77
C SER A 43 12.89 -2.21 5.61
N LYS A 44 12.86 -3.55 5.75
CA LYS A 44 13.33 -4.46 4.70
C LYS A 44 12.47 -5.73 4.65
N GLY A 45 12.00 -6.10 3.47
CA GLY A 45 11.38 -7.40 3.22
C GLY A 45 10.00 -7.28 2.58
N ILE A 46 9.06 -8.14 3.00
CA ILE A 46 7.74 -8.27 2.38
C ILE A 46 6.67 -7.83 3.37
N VAL A 47 5.77 -6.95 2.95
CA VAL A 47 4.58 -6.57 3.70
C VAL A 47 3.35 -6.93 2.90
N LEU A 48 2.43 -7.64 3.53
CA LEU A 48 1.16 -8.05 2.97
C LEU A 48 0.05 -7.52 3.89
N LEU A 49 -0.84 -6.70 3.36
CA LEU A 49 -1.96 -6.13 4.11
C LEU A 49 -3.28 -6.38 3.41
N TYR A 50 -4.23 -6.95 4.14
CA TYR A 50 -5.60 -7.15 3.70
C TYR A 50 -6.53 -6.35 4.60
N ALA A 51 -7.17 -5.30 4.06
CA ALA A 51 -8.04 -4.41 4.82
C ALA A 51 -9.45 -4.36 4.20
N SER A 52 -10.47 -4.76 4.96
CA SER A 52 -11.85 -4.71 4.43
C SER A 52 -12.42 -3.30 4.47
N LYS A 53 -12.35 -2.60 5.61
CA LYS A 53 -12.82 -1.21 5.73
C LYS A 53 -11.93 -0.36 6.63
N GLY A 54 -11.57 0.83 6.15
CA GLY A 54 -11.00 1.87 7.01
C GLY A 54 -9.80 2.58 6.40
N ILE A 55 -8.81 2.93 7.23
CA ILE A 55 -7.67 3.74 6.83
C ILE A 55 -6.41 2.89 6.93
N VAL A 56 -5.60 2.90 5.89
CA VAL A 56 -4.30 2.25 5.85
C VAL A 56 -3.22 3.30 5.60
N LEU A 57 -2.20 3.28 6.44
CA LEU A 57 -0.95 4.01 6.23
C LEU A 57 0.20 3.00 6.25
N LEU A 58 0.94 2.91 5.14
CA LEU A 58 2.05 1.97 5.00
C LEU A 58 3.30 2.70 4.51
N TYR A 59 4.38 2.56 5.30
CA TYR A 59 5.72 2.98 4.93
C TYR A 59 6.59 1.75 4.69
N ALA A 60 7.12 1.61 3.48
CA ALA A 60 8.02 0.54 3.08
C ALA A 60 9.35 1.10 2.55
N SER A 61 10.44 0.88 3.28
CA SER A 61 11.75 1.40 2.85
C SER A 61 12.35 0.56 1.73
N LYS A 62 12.45 -0.77 1.90
CA LYS A 62 13.00 -1.68 0.87
C LYS A 62 12.24 -2.99 0.78
N GLY A 63 11.88 -3.40 -0.43
CA GLY A 63 11.35 -4.73 -0.71
C GLY A 63 9.98 -4.70 -1.38
N VAL A 64 9.07 -5.57 -0.95
CA VAL A 64 7.75 -5.73 -1.58
C VAL A 64 6.65 -5.31 -0.61
N ALA A 65 5.72 -4.48 -1.08
CA ALA A 65 4.53 -4.09 -0.35
C ALA A 65 3.29 -4.44 -1.18
N LEU A 66 2.41 -5.27 -0.63
CA LEU A 66 1.09 -5.54 -1.17
C LEU A 66 0.03 -5.00 -0.21
N LEU A 67 -0.91 -4.23 -0.75
CA LEU A 67 -2.15 -3.88 -0.05
C LEU A 67 -3.35 -4.27 -0.91
N VAL A 68 -4.28 -5.00 -0.30
CA VAL A 68 -5.60 -5.27 -0.84
C VAL A 68 -6.61 -4.60 0.08
N GLN A 69 -7.36 -3.63 -0.45
CA GLN A 69 -8.33 -2.87 0.30
C GLN A 69 -9.71 -2.84 -0.36
N SER A 70 -10.75 -3.25 0.36
CA SER A 70 -12.11 -3.23 -0.19
C SER A 70 -12.72 -1.84 -0.12
N LYS A 71 -12.66 -1.14 1.03
CA LYS A 71 -13.20 0.21 1.18
C LYS A 71 -12.34 1.11 2.07
N GLY A 72 -12.17 2.37 1.67
CA GLY A 72 -11.66 3.44 2.53
C GLY A 72 -10.47 4.19 1.95
N VAL A 73 -9.51 4.55 2.79
CA VAL A 73 -8.36 5.39 2.40
C VAL A 73 -7.06 4.60 2.54
N ALA A 74 -6.21 4.65 1.51
CA ALA A 74 -4.88 4.05 1.50
C ALA A 74 -3.82 5.12 1.21
N LEU A 75 -2.85 5.28 2.11
CA LEU A 75 -1.67 6.11 1.93
C LEU A 75 -0.42 5.23 1.98
N LEU A 76 0.32 5.20 0.89
CA LEU A 76 1.48 4.33 0.73
C LEU A 76 2.70 5.15 0.36
N TYR A 77 3.78 4.92 1.09
CA TYR A 77 5.09 5.52 0.84
C TYR A 77 6.12 4.41 0.70
N ALA A 78 6.68 4.28 -0.50
CA ALA A 78 7.71 3.28 -0.79
C ALA A 78 9.00 3.93 -1.30
N SER A 79 10.11 3.62 -0.65
CA SER A 79 11.41 4.17 -1.07
C SER A 79 12.05 3.33 -2.18
N LYS A 80 12.15 2.01 -2.02
CA LYS A 80 12.74 1.12 -3.03
C LYS A 80 12.02 -0.23 -3.11
N GLY A 81 11.67 -0.65 -4.32
CA GLY A 81 11.22 -2.01 -4.60
C GLY A 81 9.88 -2.06 -5.33
N ILE A 82 9.03 -3.01 -4.96
CA ILE A 82 7.76 -3.28 -5.66
C ILE A 82 6.60 -2.92 -4.74
N VAL A 83 5.66 -2.13 -5.25
CA VAL A 83 4.38 -1.84 -4.58
C VAL A 83 3.25 -2.30 -5.45
N LEU A 84 2.37 -3.11 -4.90
CA LEU A 84 1.15 -3.59 -5.54
C LEU A 84 -0.04 -3.16 -4.67
N LEU A 85 -0.99 -2.45 -5.28
CA LEU A 85 -2.16 -1.95 -4.59
C LEU A 85 -3.44 -2.30 -5.35
N TYR A 86 -4.35 -2.97 -4.67
CA TYR A 86 -5.66 -3.31 -5.19
C TYR A 86 -6.72 -2.65 -4.30
N ALA A 87 -7.45 -1.68 -4.84
CA ALA A 87 -8.46 -0.91 -4.11
C ALA A 87 -9.83 -1.00 -4.80
N SER A 88 -10.85 -1.53 -4.13
CA SER A 88 -12.18 -1.56 -4.76
C SER A 88 -12.88 -0.20 -4.70
N LYS A 89 -12.96 0.44 -3.53
CA LYS A 89 -13.62 1.76 -3.37
C LYS A 89 -12.87 2.68 -2.41
N GLY A 90 -12.62 3.91 -2.84
CA GLY A 90 -12.21 5.00 -1.95
C GLY A 90 -11.07 5.86 -2.48
N ILE A 91 -10.17 6.28 -1.61
CA ILE A 91 -9.08 7.20 -1.95
C ILE A 91 -7.76 6.47 -1.80
N VAL A 92 -6.93 6.57 -2.84
CA VAL A 92 -5.59 6.02 -2.86
C VAL A 92 -4.59 7.12 -3.14
N LEU A 93 -3.56 7.19 -2.30
CA LEU A 93 -2.38 8.00 -2.52
C LEU A 93 -1.14 7.11 -2.41
N LEU A 94 -0.37 7.03 -3.49
CA LEU A 94 0.85 6.23 -3.56
C LEU A 94 2.03 7.09 -3.99
N TYR A 95 3.06 7.14 -3.16
CA TYR A 95 4.37 7.70 -3.46
C TYR A 95 5.39 6.57 -3.59
N ALA A 96 6.00 6.43 -4.77
CA ALA A 96 7.03 5.44 -5.05
C ALA A 96 8.33 6.14 -5.52
N SER A 97 9.40 6.07 -4.73
CA SER A 97 10.65 6.73 -5.11
C SER A 97 11.43 5.95 -6.17
N LYS A 98 11.66 4.65 -5.97
CA LYS A 98 12.38 3.80 -6.93
C LYS A 98 11.78 2.41 -7.05
N GLY A 99 11.54 1.95 -8.28
CA GLY A 99 11.19 0.56 -8.57
C GLY A 99 9.88 0.44 -9.34
N VAL A 100 9.02 -0.50 -8.97
CA VAL A 100 7.76 -0.79 -9.65
C VAL A 100 6.58 -0.43 -8.76
N ALA A 101 5.63 0.32 -9.29
CA ALA A 101 4.37 0.64 -8.62
C ALA A 101 3.19 0.24 -9.52
N LEU A 102 2.31 -0.61 -9.00
CA LEU A 102 1.04 -0.97 -9.62
C LEU A 102 -0.11 -0.53 -8.71
N LEU A 103 -1.07 0.20 -9.27
CA LEU A 103 -2.37 0.43 -8.64
C LEU A 103 -3.48 -0.05 -9.58
N VAL A 104 -4.36 -0.88 -9.04
CA VAL A 104 -5.63 -1.25 -9.65
C VAL A 104 -6.77 -0.73 -8.76
N GLN A 105 -7.60 0.15 -9.31
CA GLN A 105 -8.70 0.78 -8.57
C GLN A 105 -10.04 0.72 -9.30
N SER A 106 -11.07 0.16 -8.67
CA SER A 106 -12.39 0.08 -9.31
C SER A 106 -13.20 1.38 -9.22
N LYS A 107 -13.22 2.05 -8.05
CA LYS A 107 -13.96 3.31 -7.86
C LYS A 107 -13.27 4.27 -6.90
N GLY A 108 -13.20 5.56 -7.26
CA GLY A 108 -12.87 6.66 -6.35
C GLY A 108 -11.74 7.54 -6.86
N VAL A 109 -10.85 7.99 -5.98
CA VAL A 109 -9.75 8.89 -6.34
C VAL A 109 -8.43 8.12 -6.25
N ALA A 110 -7.61 8.22 -7.28
CA ALA A 110 -6.28 7.63 -7.36
C ALA A 110 -5.24 8.72 -7.64
N LEU A 111 -4.29 8.89 -6.73
CA LEU A 111 -3.16 9.81 -6.89
C LEU A 111 -1.88 8.99 -6.81
N LEU A 112 -1.11 8.93 -7.90
CA LEU A 112 0.19 8.29 -7.94
C LEU A 112 1.30 9.28 -8.26
N TYR A 113 2.35 9.22 -7.46
CA TYR A 113 3.60 9.94 -7.68
C TYR A 113 4.75 8.96 -7.70
N ALA A 114 5.50 8.95 -8.80
CA ALA A 114 6.68 8.13 -8.93
C ALA A 114 7.90 8.93 -9.38
N SER A 115 9.03 8.71 -8.71
CA SER A 115 10.27 9.36 -9.12
C SER A 115 11.02 8.55 -10.18
N LYS A 116 11.37 7.29 -9.91
CA LYS A 116 12.15 6.46 -10.85
C LYS A 116 11.57 5.04 -10.99
N GLY A 117 11.35 4.59 -12.21
CA GLY A 117 11.07 3.19 -12.52
C GLY A 117 9.79 3.00 -13.32
N ILE A 118 9.03 1.95 -13.02
CA ILE A 118 7.83 1.57 -13.79
C ILE A 118 6.59 1.84 -12.95
N VAL A 119 5.61 2.52 -13.53
CA VAL A 119 4.33 2.79 -12.91
C VAL A 119 3.20 2.34 -13.81
N LEU A 120 2.29 1.56 -13.24
CA LEU A 120 1.09 1.12 -13.91
C LEU A 120 -0.12 1.50 -13.05
N LEU A 121 -1.09 2.15 -13.67
CA LEU A 121 -2.33 2.55 -13.04
C LEU A 121 -3.52 2.09 -13.89
N TYR A 122 -4.34 1.23 -13.32
CA TYR A 122 -5.59 0.77 -13.89
C TYR A 122 -6.74 1.31 -13.04
N ALA A 123 -7.61 2.11 -13.64
CA ALA A 123 -8.76 2.70 -12.94
C ALA A 123 -10.05 2.48 -13.74
N SER A 124 -11.17 2.21 -13.05
CA SER A 124 -12.47 2.08 -13.73
C SER A 124 -13.42 3.24 -13.54
N LYS A 125 -13.55 3.82 -12.34
CA LYS A 125 -14.46 4.97 -12.13
C LYS A 125 -13.85 5.98 -11.17
N GLY A 126 -13.85 7.25 -11.58
CA GLY A 126 -13.50 8.38 -10.71
C GLY A 126 -12.30 9.17 -11.22
N ILE A 127 -11.59 9.83 -10.31
CA ILE A 127 -10.56 10.81 -10.62
C ILE A 127 -9.19 10.14 -10.51
N VAL A 128 -8.36 10.35 -11.53
CA VAL A 128 -7.01 9.81 -11.58
C VAL A 128 -5.99 10.90 -11.85
N LEU A 129 -4.94 10.94 -11.05
CA LEU A 129 -3.74 11.72 -11.32
C LEU A 129 -2.52 10.81 -11.25
N LEU A 130 -1.71 10.83 -12.30
CA LEU A 130 -0.45 10.10 -12.38
C LEU A 130 0.68 11.08 -12.71
N TYR A 131 1.65 11.18 -11.81
CA TYR A 131 2.89 11.90 -12.02
C TYR A 131 4.07 10.92 -11.99
N ALA A 132 4.87 10.90 -13.05
CA ALA A 132 6.08 10.10 -13.14
C ALA A 132 7.23 10.95 -13.68
N SER A 133 8.36 10.98 -12.96
CA SER A 133 9.49 11.84 -13.38
C SER A 133 10.52 11.15 -14.28
N LYS A 134 10.85 9.87 -14.03
CA LYS A 134 11.83 9.10 -14.81
C LYS A 134 11.41 7.63 -14.91
N GLY A 135 11.41 7.09 -16.13
CA GLY A 135 11.07 5.70 -16.41
C GLY A 135 9.79 5.58 -17.22
N VAL A 136 9.03 4.51 -17.00
CA VAL A 136 7.83 4.17 -17.78
C VAL A 136 6.59 4.41 -16.94
N ALA A 137 5.59 5.07 -17.51
CA ALA A 137 4.29 5.29 -16.89
C ALA A 137 3.18 4.86 -17.85
N LEU A 138 2.26 4.02 -17.36
CA LEU A 138 1.05 3.61 -18.07
C LEU A 138 -0.17 3.92 -17.21
N LEU A 139 -1.12 4.66 -17.79
CA LEU A 139 -2.45 4.88 -17.24
C LEU A 139 -3.47 4.24 -18.18
N VAL A 140 -4.29 3.33 -17.64
CA VAL A 140 -5.45 2.75 -18.31
C VAL A 140 -6.68 3.12 -17.49
N GLN A 141 -7.61 3.85 -18.12
CA GLN A 141 -8.88 4.20 -17.52
C GLN A 141 -10.02 3.76 -18.43
N SER A 142 -10.93 2.92 -17.91
CA SER A 142 -12.13 2.43 -18.61
C SER A 142 -13.35 3.29 -18.32
#